data_AF-R7NIF8-F1
#
_entry.id   AF-R7NIF8-F1
#
_cell.length_a   1.000
_cell.length_b   1.000
_cell.length_c   1.000
_cell.angle_alpha   90.00
_cell.angle_beta   90.00
_cell.angle_gamma   90.00
#
_symmetry.space_group_name_H-M   'P 1'
#
loop_
_entity.id
_entity.type
_entity.pdbx_description
1 polymer ?
#
loop_
_entity_poly.entity_id
_entity_poly.type
_entity_poly.pdbx_seq_one_letter_code
_entity_poly.pdbx_strand_id
1 'polypeptide(L)'
;MNINKYIIFVTFIPWILVIIVSMLSNLNNENYQKFSLKYLGKNIFKIFRLDTLLLILCFWYFASFDKEFVDKYLFAIMCLYLFVNFFYEKRIPLKKYFFKENMIQIVLLLLIITIPFIYYHNTNNLNFTYKIMLLYLFLEYVIILIVSYIARLIKKIFKIKSSDQ
;
A
#
# COMPACT_ATOMS: atom_id res chain seq x y z
N MET A 1 -29.16 12.59 0.70
CA MET A 1 -27.84 11.92 0.76
C MET A 1 -27.17 12.03 -0.60
N ASN A 2 -25.97 12.62 -0.67
CA ASN A 2 -25.30 12.89 -1.95
C ASN A 2 -24.62 11.59 -2.44
N ILE A 3 -25.17 10.95 -3.47
CA ILE A 3 -24.72 9.66 -4.03
C ILE A 3 -23.21 9.63 -4.27
N ASN A 4 -22.64 10.76 -4.65
CA ASN A 4 -21.19 10.93 -4.86
C ASN A 4 -20.36 10.60 -3.61
N LYS A 5 -20.83 10.98 -2.40
CA LYS A 5 -20.12 10.64 -1.15
C LYS A 5 -20.11 9.13 -0.90
N TYR A 6 -21.22 8.44 -1.20
CA TYR A 6 -21.31 6.99 -1.05
C TYR A 6 -20.37 6.25 -1.99
N ILE A 7 -20.34 6.66 -3.27
CA ILE A 7 -19.43 6.08 -4.26
C ILE A 7 -17.99 6.22 -3.78
N ILE A 8 -17.60 7.41 -3.31
CA ILE A 8 -16.25 7.66 -2.78
C ILE A 8 -15.93 6.73 -1.59
N PHE A 9 -16.84 6.59 -0.61
CA PHE A 9 -16.62 5.67 0.51
C PHE A 9 -16.50 4.20 0.07
N VAL A 10 -17.33 3.77 -0.88
CA VAL A 10 -17.27 2.41 -1.42
C VAL A 10 -15.95 2.15 -2.15
N THR A 11 -15.35 3.15 -2.81
CA THR A 11 -14.04 2.99 -3.47
C THR A 11 -12.86 2.83 -2.51
N PHE A 12 -12.98 3.32 -1.27
CA PHE A 12 -11.92 3.14 -0.28
C PHE A 12 -11.84 1.70 0.24
N ILE A 13 -12.95 0.97 0.27
CA ILE A 13 -13.00 -0.42 0.74
C ILE A 13 -12.06 -1.34 -0.05
N PRO A 14 -12.16 -1.46 -1.39
CA PRO A 14 -11.28 -2.33 -2.15
C PRO A 14 -9.82 -1.88 -2.03
N TRP A 15 -9.55 -0.58 -1.93
CA TRP A 15 -8.18 -0.07 -1.74
C TRP A 15 -7.57 -0.50 -0.40
N ILE A 16 -8.32 -0.35 0.71
CA ILE A 16 -7.87 -0.79 2.04
C ILE A 16 -7.58 -2.29 2.01
N LEU A 17 -8.46 -3.08 1.39
CA LEU A 17 -8.28 -4.51 1.28
C LEU A 17 -7.03 -4.87 0.47
N VAL A 18 -6.85 -4.27 -0.71
CA VAL A 18 -5.65 -4.48 -1.55
C VAL A 18 -4.39 -4.20 -0.75
N ILE A 19 -4.35 -3.08 -0.04
CA ILE A 19 -3.16 -2.67 0.71
C ILE A 19 -2.90 -3.55 1.92
N ILE A 20 -3.92 -3.85 2.73
CA ILE A 20 -3.73 -4.69 3.91
C ILE A 20 -3.16 -6.03 3.48
N VAL A 21 -3.72 -6.64 2.44
CA VAL A 21 -3.24 -7.96 2.06
C VAL A 21 -1.90 -7.90 1.34
N SER A 22 -1.65 -6.89 0.49
CA SER A 22 -0.32 -6.68 -0.11
C SER A 22 0.76 -6.49 0.96
N MET A 23 0.47 -5.67 1.97
CA MET A 23 1.33 -5.44 3.13
C MET A 23 1.65 -6.73 3.87
N LEU A 24 0.63 -7.54 4.19
CA LEU A 24 0.80 -8.82 4.88
C LEU A 24 1.62 -9.80 4.05
N SER A 25 1.33 -9.90 2.74
CA SER A 25 2.05 -10.78 1.81
C SER A 25 3.53 -10.41 1.71
N ASN A 26 3.80 -9.11 1.59
CA ASN A 26 5.15 -8.55 1.51
C ASN A 26 5.91 -8.80 2.83
N LEU A 27 5.33 -8.47 3.99
CA LEU A 27 5.95 -8.76 5.29
C LEU A 27 6.19 -10.26 5.53
N ASN A 28 5.33 -11.14 5.03
CA ASN A 28 5.48 -12.60 5.17
C ASN A 28 6.63 -13.15 4.32
N ASN A 29 7.03 -12.42 3.27
CA ASN A 29 8.16 -12.76 2.43
C ASN A 29 9.48 -12.40 3.14
N GLU A 30 10.35 -13.38 3.40
CA GLU A 30 11.58 -13.14 4.17
C GLU A 30 12.64 -12.27 3.46
N ASN A 31 12.44 -12.01 2.17
CA ASN A 31 13.42 -11.26 1.36
C ASN A 31 13.62 -9.82 1.85
N TYR A 32 12.65 -9.23 2.54
CA TYR A 32 12.78 -7.89 3.12
C TYR A 32 13.79 -7.87 4.28
N GLN A 33 14.03 -9.01 4.94
CA GLN A 33 14.98 -9.07 6.04
C GLN A 33 16.45 -9.09 5.59
N LYS A 34 16.72 -9.56 4.37
CA LYS A 34 18.06 -9.64 3.74
C LYS A 34 18.36 -8.45 2.82
N PHE A 35 17.97 -7.26 3.23
CA PHE A 35 18.17 -6.05 2.44
C PHE A 35 19.67 -5.82 2.13
N SER A 36 20.00 -5.76 0.84
CA SER A 36 21.29 -5.30 0.33
C SER A 36 21.07 -4.48 -0.93
N LEU A 37 21.91 -3.47 -1.18
CA LEU A 37 21.88 -2.68 -2.43
C LEU A 37 21.93 -3.58 -3.68
N LYS A 38 22.66 -4.71 -3.57
CA LYS A 38 22.76 -5.74 -4.61
C LYS A 38 21.42 -6.44 -4.90
N TYR A 39 20.58 -6.65 -3.88
CA TYR A 39 19.23 -7.22 -4.05
C TYR A 39 18.28 -6.22 -4.72
N LEU A 40 18.38 -4.94 -4.35
CA LEU A 40 17.59 -3.85 -4.93
C LEU A 40 17.81 -3.77 -6.44
N GLY A 41 19.08 -3.70 -6.88
CA GLY A 41 19.44 -3.64 -8.30
C GLY A 41 18.95 -4.84 -9.11
N LYS A 42 18.95 -6.05 -8.53
CA LYS A 42 18.48 -7.27 -9.21
C LYS A 42 16.96 -7.40 -9.30
N ASN A 43 16.22 -6.67 -8.47
CA ASN A 43 14.76 -6.82 -8.34
C ASN A 43 13.98 -5.54 -8.62
N ILE A 44 14.58 -4.53 -9.28
CA ILE A 44 13.93 -3.23 -9.55
C ILE A 44 12.53 -3.40 -10.15
N PHE A 45 12.36 -4.26 -11.16
CA PHE A 45 11.05 -4.50 -11.80
C PHE A 45 10.06 -5.29 -10.94
N LYS A 46 10.54 -6.01 -9.92
CA LYS A 46 9.70 -6.68 -8.92
C LYS A 46 9.31 -5.74 -7.79
N ILE A 47 10.15 -4.75 -7.51
CA ILE A 47 9.95 -3.70 -6.50
C ILE A 47 8.98 -2.64 -7.03
N PHE A 48 9.19 -2.20 -8.27
CA PHE A 48 8.34 -1.24 -8.97
C PHE A 48 7.44 -1.98 -9.94
N ARG A 49 6.22 -2.26 -9.48
CA ARG A 49 5.14 -2.84 -10.26
C ARG A 49 4.82 -1.96 -11.47
N LEU A 50 5.22 -2.40 -12.67
CA LEU A 50 4.99 -1.67 -13.93
C LEU A 50 3.50 -1.48 -14.23
N ASP A 51 2.66 -2.44 -13.82
CA ASP A 51 1.22 -2.33 -13.86
C ASP A 51 0.71 -1.17 -12.99
N THR A 52 1.24 -1.00 -11.78
CA THR A 52 0.91 0.16 -10.93
C THR A 52 1.42 1.48 -11.52
N LEU A 53 2.58 1.48 -12.19
CA LEU A 53 3.07 2.66 -12.90
C LEU A 53 2.15 3.05 -14.06
N LEU A 54 1.74 2.08 -14.87
CA LEU A 54 0.79 2.30 -15.96
C LEU A 54 -0.55 2.82 -15.43
N LEU A 55 -1.02 2.28 -14.32
CA LEU A 55 -2.21 2.77 -13.62
C LEU A 55 -2.03 4.24 -13.20
N ILE A 56 -0.92 4.62 -12.57
CA ILE A 56 -0.63 6.03 -12.22
C ILE A 56 -0.67 6.93 -13.45
N LEU A 57 -0.03 6.52 -14.55
CA LEU A 57 0.03 7.30 -15.78
C LEU A 57 -1.37 7.47 -16.40
N CYS A 58 -2.16 6.39 -16.46
CA CYS A 58 -3.55 6.44 -16.90
C CYS A 58 -4.36 7.40 -16.03
N PHE A 59 -4.25 7.30 -14.70
CA PHE A 59 -4.96 8.18 -13.78
C PHE A 59 -4.56 9.64 -13.98
N TRP A 60 -3.27 9.95 -14.07
CA TRP A 60 -2.79 11.31 -14.30
C TRP A 60 -3.23 11.88 -15.65
N TYR A 61 -3.15 11.08 -16.72
CA TYR A 61 -3.58 11.51 -18.04
C TYR A 61 -5.07 11.84 -18.05
N PHE A 62 -5.92 10.92 -17.57
CA PHE A 62 -7.37 11.14 -17.58
C PHE A 62 -7.85 12.17 -16.56
N ALA A 63 -7.16 12.30 -15.43
CA ALA A 63 -7.46 13.31 -14.42
C ALA A 63 -7.06 14.74 -14.84
N SER A 64 -6.31 14.90 -15.95
CA SER A 64 -5.99 16.21 -16.52
C SER A 64 -7.13 16.82 -17.36
N PHE A 65 -8.15 16.05 -17.69
CA PHE A 65 -9.31 16.53 -18.47
C PHE A 65 -10.38 17.22 -17.61
N ASP A 66 -10.12 17.44 -16.31
CA ASP A 66 -10.96 18.17 -15.33
C ASP A 66 -12.45 17.76 -15.30
N LYS A 67 -12.76 16.51 -15.66
CA LYS A 67 -14.11 15.96 -15.52
C LYS A 67 -14.23 15.23 -14.19
N GLU A 68 -14.88 15.84 -13.20
CA GLU A 68 -15.09 15.27 -11.86
C GLU A 68 -15.63 13.82 -11.87
N PHE A 69 -16.44 13.47 -12.87
CA PHE A 69 -17.01 12.14 -13.02
C PHE A 69 -15.97 11.13 -13.53
N VAL A 70 -15.00 11.56 -14.34
CA VAL A 70 -13.94 10.67 -14.82
C VAL A 70 -13.04 10.25 -13.66
N ASP A 71 -12.61 11.19 -12.81
CA ASP A 71 -11.71 10.92 -11.69
C ASP A 71 -12.29 9.91 -10.69
N LYS A 72 -13.56 10.10 -10.30
CA LYS A 72 -14.26 9.28 -9.30
C LYS A 72 -14.41 7.82 -9.77
N TYR A 73 -14.82 7.63 -11.02
CA TYR A 73 -15.08 6.29 -11.57
C TYR A 73 -13.82 5.61 -12.04
N LEU A 74 -12.85 6.36 -12.58
CA LEU A 74 -11.57 5.81 -12.99
C LEU A 74 -10.83 5.20 -11.79
N PHE A 75 -10.74 5.94 -10.68
CA PHE A 75 -10.11 5.39 -9.47
C PHE A 75 -10.85 4.15 -8.93
N ALA A 76 -12.19 4.16 -8.96
CA ALA A 76 -13.01 3.01 -8.58
C ALA A 76 -12.66 1.76 -9.40
N ILE A 77 -12.59 1.92 -10.73
CA ILE A 77 -12.26 0.85 -11.68
C ILE A 77 -10.85 0.34 -11.44
N MET A 78 -9.89 1.23 -11.19
CA MET A 78 -8.50 0.85 -10.92
C MET A 78 -8.35 0.08 -9.60
N CYS A 79 -9.04 0.51 -8.53
CA CYS A 79 -9.07 -0.23 -7.27
C CYS A 79 -9.75 -1.59 -7.41
N LEU A 80 -10.83 -1.68 -8.19
CA LEU A 80 -11.48 -2.96 -8.51
C LEU A 80 -10.57 -3.87 -9.32
N TYR A 81 -9.87 -3.34 -10.33
CA TYR A 81 -8.90 -4.08 -11.12
C TYR A 81 -7.78 -4.66 -10.23
N LEU A 82 -7.19 -3.84 -9.36
CA LEU A 82 -6.18 -4.29 -8.40
C LEU A 82 -6.72 -5.34 -7.43
N PHE A 83 -7.95 -5.13 -6.93
CA PHE A 83 -8.61 -6.08 -6.03
C PHE A 83 -8.89 -7.42 -6.71
N VAL A 84 -9.36 -7.41 -7.95
CA VAL A 84 -9.61 -8.63 -8.73
C VAL A 84 -8.30 -9.35 -9.05
N ASN A 85 -7.28 -8.64 -9.55
CA ASN A 85 -5.96 -9.22 -9.78
C ASN A 85 -5.39 -9.88 -8.51
N PHE A 86 -5.66 -9.26 -7.37
CA PHE A 86 -5.24 -9.78 -6.08
C PHE A 86 -5.93 -11.12 -5.69
N PHE A 87 -7.14 -11.41 -6.18
CA PHE A 87 -7.75 -12.74 -6.02
C PHE A 87 -7.10 -13.82 -6.88
N TYR A 88 -6.53 -13.44 -8.02
CA TYR A 88 -5.89 -14.37 -8.94
C TYR A 88 -4.41 -14.66 -8.59
N GLU A 89 -3.78 -13.86 -7.73
CA GLU A 89 -2.44 -14.13 -7.22
C GLU A 89 -2.44 -15.31 -6.22
N LYS A 90 -1.56 -16.31 -6.45
CA LYS A 90 -1.37 -17.45 -5.54
C LYS A 90 -0.93 -16.96 -4.16
N ARG A 91 -1.72 -17.23 -3.12
CA ARG A 91 -1.42 -16.78 -1.76
C ARG A 91 -0.53 -17.76 -1.02
N ILE A 92 0.53 -17.21 -0.40
CA ILE A 92 1.37 -17.94 0.54
C ILE A 92 0.67 -17.88 1.92
N PRO A 93 0.45 -19.01 2.60
CA PRO A 93 -0.11 -18.99 3.95
C PRO A 93 0.79 -18.18 4.90
N LEU A 94 0.18 -17.48 5.85
CA LEU A 94 0.92 -16.74 6.87
C LEU A 94 1.70 -17.71 7.76
N LYS A 95 2.94 -17.34 8.09
CA LYS A 95 3.77 -18.13 9.01
C LYS A 95 3.18 -18.18 10.41
N LYS A 96 3.45 -19.27 11.13
CA LYS A 96 3.13 -19.39 12.55
C LYS A 96 3.81 -18.25 13.32
N TYR A 97 3.07 -17.57 14.20
CA TYR A 97 3.52 -16.38 14.96
C TYR A 97 3.81 -15.09 14.16
N PHE A 98 3.45 -15.03 12.87
CA PHE A 98 3.67 -13.88 12.00
C PHE A 98 3.28 -12.52 12.64
N PHE A 99 2.08 -12.45 13.23
CA PHE A 99 1.59 -11.21 13.85
C PHE A 99 2.47 -10.78 15.03
N LYS A 100 2.85 -11.72 15.90
CA LYS A 100 3.68 -11.44 17.09
C LYS A 100 5.04 -10.85 16.70
N GLU A 101 5.66 -11.36 15.64
CA GLU A 101 6.98 -10.91 15.16
C GLU A 101 6.93 -9.52 14.50
N ASN A 102 5.82 -9.23 13.82
CA ASN A 102 5.67 -8.06 12.95
C ASN A 102 4.73 -6.97 13.52
N MET A 103 4.30 -7.06 14.77
CA MET A 103 3.35 -6.10 15.39
C MET A 103 3.77 -4.64 15.19
N ILE A 104 5.05 -4.30 15.43
CA ILE A 104 5.53 -2.92 15.31
C ILE A 104 5.43 -2.44 13.86
N GLN A 105 5.84 -3.28 12.90
CA GLN A 105 5.75 -2.98 11.47
C GLN A 105 4.30 -2.76 11.04
N ILE A 106 3.39 -3.64 11.49
CA ILE A 106 1.95 -3.54 11.19
C ILE A 106 1.39 -2.22 11.71
N VAL A 107 1.68 -1.85 12.96
CA VAL A 107 1.22 -0.57 13.54
C VAL A 107 1.73 0.63 12.75
N LEU A 108 3.04 0.65 12.43
CA LEU A 108 3.63 1.74 11.65
C LEU A 108 3.04 1.82 10.23
N LEU A 109 2.80 0.70 9.57
CA LEU A 109 2.20 0.67 8.24
C LEU A 109 0.75 1.13 8.28
N LEU A 110 -0.04 0.72 9.28
CA LEU A 110 -1.40 1.21 9.48
C LEU A 110 -1.45 2.73 9.64
N LEU A 111 -0.49 3.33 10.36
CA LEU A 111 -0.38 4.79 10.49
C LEU A 111 -0.07 5.48 9.15
N ILE A 112 0.71 4.85 8.27
CA ILE A 112 1.00 5.41 6.94
C ILE A 112 -0.24 5.30 6.03
N ILE A 113 -0.95 4.18 6.10
CA ILE A 113 -2.15 3.90 5.29
C ILE A 113 -3.30 4.85 5.62
N THR A 114 -3.35 5.40 6.84
CA THR A 114 -4.38 6.39 7.23
C THR A 114 -4.11 7.81 6.70
N ILE A 115 -2.88 8.13 6.27
CA ILE A 115 -2.50 9.48 5.78
C ILE A 115 -3.43 10.01 4.67
N PRO A 116 -3.74 9.25 3.59
CA PRO A 116 -4.61 9.72 2.53
C PRO A 116 -6.02 10.06 3.04
N PHE A 117 -6.54 9.33 4.03
CA PHE A 117 -7.87 9.59 4.60
C PHE A 117 -7.89 10.88 5.41
N ILE A 118 -6.85 11.10 6.23
CA ILE A 118 -6.71 12.34 7.01
C ILE A 118 -6.63 13.52 6.05
N TYR A 119 -5.84 13.40 4.98
CA TYR A 119 -5.74 14.43 3.96
C TYR A 119 -7.10 14.71 3.28
N TYR A 120 -7.82 13.68 2.85
CA TYR A 120 -9.13 13.84 2.23
C TYR A 120 -10.14 14.49 3.18
N HIS A 121 -10.18 14.06 4.44
CA HIS A 121 -11.08 14.60 5.45
C HIS A 121 -10.87 16.11 5.65
N ASN A 122 -9.60 16.56 5.65
CA ASN A 122 -9.26 17.96 5.89
C ASN A 122 -9.41 18.86 4.66
N THR A 123 -9.25 18.32 3.44
CA THR A 123 -9.17 19.14 2.21
C THR A 123 -10.34 18.93 1.25
N ASN A 124 -11.09 17.83 1.38
CA ASN A 124 -12.05 17.33 0.39
C ASN A 124 -11.47 17.18 -1.03
N ASN A 125 -10.14 17.18 -1.20
CA ASN A 125 -9.50 17.08 -2.50
C ASN A 125 -9.30 15.62 -2.90
N LEU A 126 -10.29 15.09 -3.61
CA LEU A 126 -10.32 13.69 -4.05
C LEU A 126 -9.19 13.34 -5.02
N ASN A 127 -8.94 14.20 -6.01
CA ASN A 127 -7.94 13.95 -7.05
C ASN A 127 -6.54 13.82 -6.43
N PHE A 128 -6.17 14.75 -5.53
CA PHE A 128 -4.90 14.65 -4.83
C PHE A 128 -4.84 13.44 -3.88
N THR A 129 -5.94 13.14 -3.18
CA THR A 129 -6.04 11.94 -2.34
C THR A 129 -5.72 10.67 -3.15
N TYR A 130 -6.33 10.53 -4.33
CA TYR A 130 -6.11 9.39 -5.22
C TYR A 130 -4.67 9.33 -5.75
N LYS A 131 -4.04 10.48 -6.02
CA LYS A 131 -2.60 10.53 -6.35
C LYS A 131 -1.74 9.99 -5.22
N ILE A 132 -2.00 10.39 -3.97
CA ILE A 132 -1.28 9.83 -2.80
C ILE A 132 -1.50 8.31 -2.71
N MET A 133 -2.74 7.86 -2.86
CA MET A 133 -3.10 6.45 -2.76
C MET A 133 -2.43 5.57 -3.81
N LEU A 134 -2.37 6.02 -5.06
CA LEU A 134 -1.66 5.32 -6.14
C LEU A 134 -0.14 5.36 -5.94
N LEU A 135 0.40 6.49 -5.48
CA LEU A 135 1.82 6.61 -5.15
C LEU A 135 2.21 5.64 -4.03
N TYR A 136 1.35 5.46 -3.01
CA TYR A 136 1.55 4.46 -1.98
C TYR A 136 1.66 3.05 -2.57
N LEU A 137 0.74 2.67 -3.45
CA LEU A 137 0.78 1.35 -4.11
C LEU A 137 2.06 1.14 -4.94
N PHE A 138 2.56 2.20 -5.58
CA PHE A 138 3.79 2.13 -6.36
C PHE A 138 5.05 2.04 -5.48
N LEU A 139 5.06 2.75 -4.35
CA LEU A 139 6.18 2.79 -3.41
C LEU A 139 6.05 1.77 -2.27
N GLU A 140 5.04 0.91 -2.27
CA GLU A 140 4.68 0.04 -1.14
C GLU A 140 5.88 -0.77 -0.64
N TYR A 141 6.62 -1.39 -1.56
CA TYR A 141 7.80 -2.17 -1.25
C TYR A 141 8.87 -1.33 -0.52
N VAL A 142 9.11 -0.10 -0.99
CA VAL A 142 10.08 0.84 -0.40
C VAL A 142 9.61 1.29 0.99
N ILE A 143 8.33 1.58 1.14
CA ILE A 143 7.72 1.96 2.43
C ILE A 143 7.88 0.83 3.44
N ILE A 144 7.58 -0.41 3.07
CA ILE A 144 7.74 -1.58 3.94
C ILE A 144 9.20 -1.78 4.36
N LEU A 145 10.17 -1.54 3.47
CA LEU A 145 11.59 -1.59 3.80
C LEU A 145 11.96 -0.53 4.85
N ILE A 146 11.54 0.72 4.64
CA ILE A 146 11.80 1.82 5.58
C ILE A 146 11.19 1.52 6.94
N VAL A 147 9.93 1.08 6.97
CA VAL A 147 9.25 0.70 8.21
C VAL A 147 9.95 -0.47 8.90
N SER A 148 10.37 -1.49 8.16
CA SER A 148 11.08 -2.63 8.72
C SER A 148 12.42 -2.22 9.33
N TYR A 149 13.13 -1.27 8.71
CA TYR A 149 14.35 -0.70 9.25
C TYR A 149 14.09 0.09 10.54
N ILE A 150 13.08 0.97 10.55
CA ILE A 150 12.67 1.72 11.74
C ILE A 150 12.29 0.77 12.88
N ALA A 151 11.51 -0.27 12.60
CA ALA A 151 11.10 -1.26 13.61
C ALA A 151 12.30 -1.99 14.24
N ARG A 152 13.34 -2.30 13.45
CA ARG A 152 14.60 -2.87 13.97
C ARG A 152 15.32 -1.90 14.90
N LEU A 153 15.39 -0.62 14.52
CA LEU A 153 16.00 0.42 15.37
C LEU A 153 15.23 0.57 16.69
N ILE A 154 13.89 0.61 16.65
CA ILE A 154 13.04 0.67 17.84
C ILE A 154 13.32 -0.54 18.74
N LYS A 155 13.29 -1.76 18.21
CA LYS A 155 13.58 -2.98 18.99
C LYS A 155 14.96 -2.91 19.67
N LYS A 156 15.97 -2.39 18.96
CA LYS A 156 17.33 -2.21 19.49
C LYS A 156 17.40 -1.18 20.62
N ILE A 157 16.74 -0.04 20.47
CA ILE A 157 16.72 1.05 21.46
C ILE A 157 16.04 0.59 22.75
N PHE A 158 14.89 -0.07 22.64
CA PHE A 158 14.10 -0.50 23.79
C PHE A 158 14.53 -1.85 24.38
N LYS A 159 15.66 -2.43 23.93
CA LYS A 159 16.14 -3.78 24.31
C LYS A 159 15.01 -4.82 24.27
N ILE A 160 14.07 -4.67 23.35
CA ILE A 160 13.00 -5.65 23.14
C ILE A 160 13.71 -6.88 22.57
N LYS A 161 13.86 -7.93 23.38
CA LYS A 161 14.42 -9.21 22.92
C LYS A 161 13.65 -9.61 21.66
N SER A 162 14.33 -9.69 20.51
CA SER A 162 13.77 -10.42 19.39
C SER A 162 13.57 -11.85 19.88
N SER A 163 12.39 -12.40 19.66
CA SER A 163 12.12 -13.81 19.89
C SER A 163 12.79 -14.65 18.80
N ASP A 164 14.10 -14.46 18.63
CA ASP A 164 14.96 -15.31 17.82
C ASP A 164 15.50 -16.39 18.77
N GLN A 165 14.63 -17.34 19.11
CA GLN A 165 14.96 -18.69 19.55
C GLN A 165 13.96 -19.65 18.94
#